data_AF-A0A925D9E7-F1
#
_entry.id   AF-A0A925D9E7-F1
#
_cell.length_a   1.000
_cell.length_b   1.000
_cell.length_c   1.000
_cell.angle_alpha   90.00
_cell.angle_beta   90.00
_cell.angle_gamma   90.00
#
_symmetry.space_group_name_H-M   'P 1'
#
loop_
_entity.id
_entity.type
_entity.pdbx_description
1 polymer ?
#
loop_
_entity_poly.entity_id
_entity_poly.type
_entity_poly.pdbx_seq_one_letter_code
_entity_poly.pdbx_strand_id
1 'polypeptide(L)' 'MSPLFGFMGIGQTELIIIAVIILILFGHRLPSLMFSLGKGVNTFKEGLNAKGEPDDGTTATVTDKSKE' A
#
# COMPACT_ATOMS: atom_id res chain seq x y z
N MET A 1 29.55 20.35 -14.64
CA MET A 1 28.23 20.61 -14.03
C MET A 1 27.56 19.27 -13.80
N SER A 2 28.03 18.53 -12.80
CA SER A 2 27.56 17.20 -12.46
C SER A 2 26.31 17.32 -11.57
N PRO A 3 25.23 16.55 -11.82
CA PRO A 3 24.12 16.52 -10.89
C PRO A 3 24.53 15.66 -9.69
N LEU A 4 24.95 16.33 -8.62
CA LEU A 4 25.21 15.80 -7.28
C LEU A 4 23.90 15.39 -6.56
N PHE A 5 22.85 15.00 -7.30
CA PHE A 5 21.50 14.78 -6.74
C PHE A 5 21.22 13.33 -6.30
N GLY A 6 22.20 12.41 -6.40
CA GLY A 6 21.94 10.97 -6.22
C GLY A 6 22.63 10.29 -5.03
N PHE A 7 23.27 11.00 -4.09
CA PHE A 7 24.13 10.32 -3.10
C PHE A 7 23.80 10.55 -1.61
N MET A 8 22.75 11.30 -1.26
CA MET A 8 22.45 11.63 0.16
C MET A 8 21.12 11.07 0.69
N GLY A 9 20.56 10.09 0.02
CA GLY A 9 19.34 9.41 0.43
C GLY A 9 18.70 8.82 -0.80
N ILE A 10 18.14 7.62 -0.66
CA ILE A 10 17.28 7.03 -1.69
C ILE A 10 16.24 8.10 -2.04
N GLY A 11 16.43 8.78 -3.17
CA GLY A 11 15.66 9.95 -3.51
C GLY A 11 14.24 9.51 -3.88
N GLN A 12 13.25 10.39 -3.70
CA GLN A 12 11.89 10.13 -4.21
C GLN A 12 11.93 9.72 -5.70
N THR A 13 12.87 10.28 -6.47
CA THR A 13 13.13 9.93 -7.86
C THR A 13 13.53 8.46 -8.05
N GLU A 14 14.42 7.91 -7.22
CA GLU A 14 14.84 6.51 -7.33
C GLU A 14 13.70 5.55 -6.96
N LEU A 15 12.93 5.86 -5.92
CA LEU A 15 11.73 5.08 -5.58
C LEU A 15 10.69 5.09 -6.69
N ILE A 16 10.46 6.24 -7.33
CA ILE A 16 9.55 6.34 -8.48
C ILE A 16 10.04 5.48 -9.64
N ILE A 17 11.34 5.51 -9.96
CA ILE A 17 11.92 4.69 -11.03
C ILE A 17 11.73 3.20 -10.73
N ILE A 18 12.03 2.76 -9.51
CA ILE A 18 11.84 1.37 -9.08
C ILE A 18 10.35 0.98 -9.14
N ALA A 19 9.46 1.83 -8.65
CA ALA A 19 8.01 1.60 -8.69
C ALA A 19 7.50 1.43 -10.12
N VAL A 20 8.00 2.24 -11.08
CA VAL A 20 7.66 2.10 -12.51
C VAL A 20 8.15 0.77 -13.07
N ILE A 21 9.37 0.34 -12.76
CA ILE A 21 9.89 -0.97 -13.22
C ILE A 21 9.02 -2.11 -12.70
N ILE A 22 8.69 -2.10 -11.39
CA ILE A 22 7.81 -3.11 -10.80
C ILE A 22 6.41 -3.04 -11.43
N LEU A 23 5.88 -1.85 -11.71
CA LEU A 23 4.59 -1.68 -12.37
C LEU A 23 4.59 -2.25 -13.80
N ILE A 24 5.68 -2.14 -14.54
CA ILE A 24 5.78 -2.75 -15.88
C ILE A 24 5.86 -4.28 -15.79
N LEU A 25 6.64 -4.81 -14.85
CA LEU A 25 6.80 -6.26 -14.69
C LEU A 25 5.55 -6.95 -14.14
N PHE A 26 4.86 -6.31 -13.21
CA PHE A 26 3.67 -6.87 -12.55
C PHE A 26 2.36 -6.39 -13.18
N GLY A 27 2.34 -5.23 -13.84
CA GLY A 27 1.15 -4.63 -14.44
C GLY A 27 -0.01 -4.54 -13.46
N HIS A 28 -1.14 -5.12 -13.85
CA HIS A 28 -2.37 -5.20 -13.04
C HIS A 28 -2.29 -6.18 -11.85
N ARG A 29 -1.20 -6.95 -11.69
CA ARG A 29 -1.09 -7.91 -10.58
C ARG A 29 -0.77 -7.24 -9.26
N LEU A 30 -0.05 -6.13 -9.25
CA LEU A 30 0.33 -5.39 -8.03
C LEU A 30 -0.92 -4.98 -7.21
N PRO A 31 -1.96 -4.37 -7.82
CA PRO A 31 -3.19 -4.01 -7.12
C PRO A 31 -4.00 -5.21 -6.62
N SER A 32 -4.04 -6.30 -7.38
CA SER A 32 -4.78 -7.52 -7.00
C SER A 32 -4.12 -8.23 -5.81
N LEU A 33 -2.78 -8.28 -5.79
CA LEU A 33 -1.97 -8.87 -4.71
C LEU A 33 -2.03 -8.05 -3.42
N MET A 34 -1.96 -6.71 -3.50
CA MET A 34 -2.10 -5.87 -2.31
C MET A 34 -3.53 -5.93 -1.74
N PHE A 35 -4.55 -6.10 -2.60
CA PHE A 35 -5.93 -6.21 -2.16
C PHE A 35 -6.21 -7.54 -1.44
N SER A 36 -5.69 -8.66 -1.95
CA SER A 36 -5.81 -9.96 -1.27
C SER A 36 -4.99 -10.00 0.02
N LEU A 37 -3.78 -9.44 0.01
CA LEU A 37 -2.93 -9.32 1.20
C LEU A 37 -3.56 -8.41 2.25
N GLY A 38 -4.13 -7.26 1.84
CA GLY A 38 -4.80 -6.31 2.74
C GLY A 38 -5.99 -6.92 3.46
N LYS A 39 -6.79 -7.76 2.78
CA LYS A 39 -7.86 -8.53 3.42
C LYS A 39 -7.34 -9.53 4.45
N GLY A 40 -6.27 -10.26 4.12
CA GLY A 40 -5.65 -11.22 5.04
C GLY A 40 -5.03 -10.56 6.27
N VAL A 41 -4.40 -9.39 6.10
CA VAL A 41 -3.88 -8.59 7.21
C VAL A 41 -5.02 -8.04 8.07
N ASN A 42 -6.15 -7.63 7.47
CA ASN A 42 -7.31 -7.18 8.22
C ASN A 42 -7.92 -8.28 9.09
N THR A 43 -8.16 -9.48 8.55
CA THR A 43 -8.69 -10.62 9.32
C THR A 43 -7.70 -11.15 10.34
N PHE A 44 -6.39 -11.06 10.06
CA PHE A 44 -5.35 -11.36 11.04
C PHE A 44 -5.40 -10.37 12.21
N LYS A 45 -5.55 -9.07 11.94
CA LYS A 45 -5.68 -8.04 12.99
C LYS A 45 -6.96 -8.22 13.82
N GLU A 46 -8.08 -8.54 13.18
CA GLU A 46 -9.35 -8.87 13.85
C GLU A 46 -9.22 -10.10 14.77
N GLY A 47 -8.55 -11.16 14.32
CA GLY A 47 -8.32 -12.37 15.12
C GLY A 47 -7.38 -12.16 16.31
N LEU A 48 -6.43 -11.22 16.19
CA LEU A 48 -5.57 -10.83 17.31
C LEU A 48 -6.32 -9.96 18.34
N ASN A 49 -7.14 -9.00 17.87
CA ASN A 49 -7.93 -8.13 18.74
C ASN A 49 -9.05 -8.89 19.47
N ALA A 50 -9.60 -9.95 18.88
CA ALA A 50 -10.57 -10.82 19.55
C ALA A 50 -10.00 -11.53 20.81
N LYS A 51 -8.67 -11.53 21.00
CA LYS A 51 -7.99 -12.19 22.13
C LYS A 51 -7.54 -11.22 23.23
N GLY A 52 -7.67 -9.90 23.07
CA GLY A 52 -7.35 -8.93 24.11
C GLY A 52 -7.45 -7.49 23.62
N GLU A 53 -8.27 -6.72 24.32
CA GLU A 53 -8.49 -5.26 24.19
C GLU A 53 -9.37 -4.76 23.02
N PRO A 54 -10.42 -3.96 23.29
CA PRO A 54 -11.08 -3.14 22.28
C PRO A 54 -10.30 -1.83 22.09
N ASP A 55 -9.85 -1.54 20.87
CA ASP A 55 -9.41 -0.19 20.48
C ASP A 55 -10.12 0.27 19.19
N ASP A 56 -10.31 1.58 19.18
CA ASP A 56 -11.22 2.44 18.43
C ASP A 56 -10.65 2.90 17.07
N GLY A 57 -11.53 3.04 16.07
CA GLY A 57 -11.41 4.08 15.02
C GLY A 57 -10.45 3.89 13.82
N THR A 58 -11.06 3.69 12.64
CA THR A 58 -10.96 4.55 11.41
C THR A 58 -9.57 4.70 10.73
N THR A 59 -9.33 4.42 9.43
CA THR A 59 -9.88 4.93 8.14
C THR A 59 -9.29 4.03 7.02
N ALA A 60 -9.96 3.63 5.92
CA ALA A 60 -10.51 4.51 4.89
C ALA A 60 -11.70 3.91 4.12
N THR A 61 -12.81 4.63 4.17
CA THR A 61 -13.89 4.64 3.18
C THR A 61 -13.52 5.56 2.01
N VAL A 62 -13.46 5.03 0.77
CA VAL A 62 -14.02 5.56 -0.51
C VAL A 62 -14.02 4.33 -1.44
N THR A 63 -15.14 3.75 -1.87
CA THR A 63 -16.10 4.32 -2.81
C THR A 63 -17.52 3.80 -2.55
N ASP A 64 -18.34 4.71 -2.05
CA ASP A 64 -19.67 5.08 -2.52
C ASP A 64 -20.61 4.01 -3.10
N LYS A 65 -21.72 3.78 -2.37
CA LYS A 65 -23.01 3.45 -2.95
C LYS A 65 -23.47 4.64 -3.81
N SER A 66 -23.24 4.61 -5.11
CA SER A 66 -24.11 5.33 -6.04
C SER A 66 -25.31 4.43 -6.34
N LYS A 67 -26.46 4.91 -5.87
CA LYS A 67 -27.79 4.32 -5.92
C LYS A 67 -28.50 4.87 -7.16
N GLU A 68 -28.77 4.03 -8.16
CA GLU A 68 -30.02 3.91 -8.95
C GLU A 68 -29.84 2.83 -10.04
#